data_AF-A0AAD9QIY1-F1
#
_entry.id   AF-A0AAD9QIY1-F1
#
_cell.length_a   1.000
_cell.length_b   1.000
_cell.length_c   1.000
_cell.angle_alpha   90.00
_cell.angle_beta   90.00
_cell.angle_gamma   90.00
#
_symmetry.space_group_name_H-M   'P 1'
#
loop_
_entity.id
_entity.type
_entity.pdbx_description
1 polymer ?
#
loop_
_entity_poly.entity_id
_entity_poly.type
_entity_poly.pdbx_seq_one_letter_code
_entity_poly.pdbx_strand_id
1 'polypeptide(L)'
;MDMRKSEDLYLFIVSAKTCTQIKSRNPKATSGSYIIDPDGPGGHGPFMVFCDMNDKMAVGVTVVGHDSEKRTSVKGFESPGSYKRAVSYLGGDFDAVAKLSGLVDASKNCEQFIKYECYDSVLFRSDPYGWWVSRKLEKMTYWGGATPADSLKCACGVTSPNSCAGNNGCNCDINDSKWRKDEGLLKEKSDLPVLQLRFGDTGGMGEKGYYTLGKLRCYGEE
;
A
#
# COMPACT_ATOMS: atom_id res chain seq x y z
N MET A 1 32.43 2.45 -37.02
CA MET A 1 31.31 2.21 -36.08
C MET A 1 31.68 2.95 -34.81
N ASP A 2 30.97 4.04 -34.49
CA ASP A 2 31.37 5.00 -33.45
C ASP A 2 31.13 4.42 -32.06
N MET A 3 32.22 4.18 -31.30
CA MET A 3 32.14 3.59 -29.96
C MET A 3 31.38 4.49 -28.97
N ARG A 4 31.35 5.82 -29.18
CA ARG A 4 30.60 6.76 -28.33
C ARG A 4 29.09 6.58 -28.46
N LYS A 5 28.57 6.25 -29.66
CA LYS A 5 27.16 5.88 -29.83
C LYS A 5 26.81 4.55 -29.16
N SER A 6 27.77 3.64 -29.04
CA SER A 6 27.57 2.38 -28.34
C SER A 6 27.60 2.56 -26.82
N GLU A 7 28.46 3.45 -26.28
CA GLU A 7 28.45 3.80 -24.86
C GLU A 7 27.21 4.59 -24.48
N ASP A 8 26.73 5.52 -25.31
CA ASP A 8 25.43 6.17 -25.12
C ASP A 8 24.31 5.13 -25.13
N LEU A 9 24.27 4.22 -26.11
CA LEU A 9 23.26 3.16 -26.17
C LEU A 9 23.37 2.17 -24.98
N TYR A 10 24.57 1.91 -24.47
CA TYR A 10 24.84 1.05 -23.31
C TYR A 10 24.47 1.74 -21.99
N LEU A 11 24.68 3.06 -21.88
CA LEU A 11 24.18 3.88 -20.77
C LEU A 11 22.64 3.98 -20.80
N PHE A 12 22.05 3.98 -22.00
CA PHE A 12 20.60 3.90 -22.20
C PHE A 12 20.01 2.51 -21.85
N ILE A 13 20.82 1.45 -21.86
CA ILE A 13 20.44 0.08 -21.43
C ILE A 13 20.52 -0.08 -19.89
N VAL A 14 21.06 0.89 -19.15
CA VAL A 14 20.96 0.91 -17.68
C VAL A 14 19.51 1.24 -17.30
N SER A 15 18.68 0.19 -17.18
CA SER A 15 17.32 0.29 -16.66
C SER A 15 17.35 1.11 -15.38
N ALA A 16 16.63 2.23 -15.36
CA ALA A 16 16.58 3.08 -14.18
C ALA A 16 15.94 2.31 -13.02
N LYS A 17 16.45 2.50 -11.81
CA LYS A 17 15.97 1.78 -10.62
C LYS A 17 14.53 2.14 -10.27
N THR A 18 14.17 3.40 -10.40
CA THR A 18 12.86 3.92 -10.03
C THR A 18 12.41 5.02 -10.98
N CYS A 19 11.13 5.37 -10.94
CA CYS A 19 10.61 6.54 -11.67
C CYS A 19 11.28 7.85 -11.23
N THR A 20 11.71 7.93 -9.97
CA THR A 20 12.47 9.10 -9.48
C THR A 20 13.79 9.24 -10.21
N GLN A 21 14.50 8.12 -10.40
CA GLN A 21 15.75 8.14 -11.15
C GLN A 21 15.54 8.47 -12.64
N ILE A 22 14.44 8.00 -13.23
CA ILE A 22 14.08 8.40 -14.61
C ILE A 22 13.90 9.91 -14.68
N LYS A 23 13.14 10.49 -13.74
CA LYS A 23 12.85 11.93 -13.70
C LYS A 23 14.08 12.78 -13.41
N SER A 24 14.99 12.30 -12.55
CA SER A 24 16.26 13.00 -12.27
C SER A 24 17.19 13.02 -13.48
N ARG A 25 17.31 11.91 -14.21
CA ARG A 25 18.09 11.80 -15.46
C ARG A 25 17.47 12.58 -16.62
N ASN A 26 16.14 12.63 -16.69
CA ASN A 26 15.41 13.38 -17.71
C ASN A 26 14.29 14.23 -17.07
N PRO A 27 14.59 15.49 -16.71
CA PRO A 27 13.60 16.40 -16.13
C PRO A 27 12.37 16.66 -17.02
N LYS A 28 12.48 16.43 -18.34
CA LYS A 28 11.38 16.56 -19.29
C LYS A 28 10.53 15.29 -19.44
N ALA A 29 10.87 14.20 -18.73
CA ALA A 29 10.07 12.98 -18.73
C ALA A 29 8.63 13.28 -18.27
N THR A 30 7.67 12.73 -19.00
CA THR A 30 6.22 12.87 -18.78
C THR A 30 5.65 11.63 -18.11
N SER A 31 4.48 11.74 -17.48
CA SER A 31 3.82 10.55 -16.90
C SER A 31 3.51 9.50 -17.96
N GLY A 32 3.65 8.22 -17.62
CA GLY A 32 3.47 7.12 -18.56
C GLY A 32 4.00 5.79 -18.04
N SER A 33 3.96 4.76 -18.88
CA SER A 33 4.53 3.45 -18.55
C SER A 33 6.04 3.43 -18.81
N TYR A 34 6.81 2.95 -17.84
CA TYR A 34 8.26 2.81 -17.94
C TYR A 34 8.68 1.44 -17.43
N ILE A 35 9.83 0.97 -17.90
CA ILE A 35 10.50 -0.21 -17.35
C ILE A 35 11.52 0.27 -16.33
N ILE A 36 11.49 -0.32 -15.14
CA ILE A 36 12.45 -0.06 -14.06
C ILE A 36 13.08 -1.37 -13.57
N ASP A 37 14.26 -1.27 -12.96
CA ASP A 37 14.99 -2.39 -12.35
C ASP A 37 15.55 -1.99 -10.97
N PRO A 38 14.70 -1.97 -9.92
CA PRO A 38 15.06 -1.38 -8.63
C PRO A 38 16.20 -2.06 -7.89
N ASP A 39 16.26 -3.39 -7.93
CA ASP A 39 17.32 -4.22 -7.35
C ASP A 39 18.54 -4.34 -8.28
N GLY A 40 18.38 -4.00 -9.56
CA GLY A 40 19.45 -3.88 -10.52
C GLY A 40 19.86 -5.22 -11.17
N PRO A 41 20.90 -5.19 -12.02
CA PRO A 41 21.30 -6.36 -12.81
C PRO A 41 21.61 -7.58 -11.94
N GLY A 42 21.01 -8.73 -12.28
CA GLY A 42 21.18 -9.99 -11.55
C GLY A 42 20.17 -10.22 -10.41
N GLY A 43 19.26 -9.27 -10.17
CA GLY A 43 18.12 -9.42 -9.27
C GLY A 43 16.94 -10.15 -9.91
N HIS A 44 15.71 -9.77 -9.53
CA HIS A 44 14.46 -10.33 -10.05
C HIS A 44 14.09 -9.79 -11.44
N GLY A 45 14.92 -8.92 -11.98
CA GLY A 45 14.83 -8.38 -13.34
C GLY A 45 13.78 -7.28 -13.48
N PRO A 46 13.87 -6.53 -14.59
CA PRO A 46 13.07 -5.34 -14.79
C PRO A 46 11.56 -5.64 -14.85
N PHE A 47 10.75 -4.64 -14.54
CA PHE A 47 9.31 -4.71 -14.68
C PHE A 47 8.70 -3.36 -15.08
N MET A 48 7.53 -3.44 -15.72
CA MET A 48 6.80 -2.26 -16.16
C MET A 48 5.99 -1.67 -15.01
N VAL A 49 6.06 -0.35 -14.87
CA VAL A 49 5.31 0.45 -13.89
C VAL A 49 4.70 1.66 -14.56
N PHE A 50 3.73 2.30 -13.90
CA PHE A 50 3.34 3.65 -14.27
C PHE A 50 4.17 4.66 -13.45
N CYS A 51 4.84 5.57 -14.13
CA CYS A 51 5.48 6.72 -13.50
C CYS A 51 4.57 7.93 -13.57
N ASP A 52 4.22 8.48 -12.41
CA ASP A 52 3.60 9.80 -12.32
C ASP A 52 4.70 10.86 -12.14
N MET A 53 5.05 11.51 -13.25
CA MET A 53 6.15 12.49 -13.29
C MET A 53 5.74 13.88 -12.81
N ASN A 54 4.48 14.06 -12.41
CA ASN A 54 3.94 15.36 -11.99
C ASN A 54 3.61 15.40 -10.49
N ASP A 55 3.37 14.24 -9.86
CA ASP A 55 3.08 14.17 -8.43
C ASP A 55 4.32 14.42 -7.55
N LYS A 56 4.08 14.76 -6.27
CA LYS A 56 5.08 15.01 -5.22
C LYS A 56 6.18 15.96 -5.69
N MET A 57 5.77 17.14 -6.18
CA MET A 57 6.67 18.16 -6.73
C MET A 57 7.48 17.66 -7.93
N ALA A 58 6.84 16.89 -8.81
CA ALA A 58 7.43 16.34 -10.04
C ALA A 58 8.71 15.51 -9.81
N VAL A 59 8.77 14.78 -8.69
CA VAL A 59 9.92 13.92 -8.35
C VAL A 59 9.96 12.62 -9.17
N GLY A 60 8.86 12.22 -9.80
CA GLY A 60 8.72 10.93 -10.47
C GLY A 60 8.32 9.83 -9.49
N VAL A 61 7.01 9.64 -9.33
CA VAL A 61 6.43 8.64 -8.43
C VAL A 61 6.20 7.33 -9.16
N THR A 62 6.73 6.24 -8.64
CA THR A 62 6.44 4.88 -9.10
C THR A 62 5.09 4.44 -8.56
N VAL A 63 4.15 4.10 -9.45
CA VAL A 63 2.79 3.68 -9.09
C VAL A 63 2.56 2.25 -9.54
N VAL A 64 2.28 1.36 -8.59
CA VAL A 64 2.03 -0.07 -8.86
C VAL A 64 0.62 -0.46 -8.42
N GLY A 65 -0.18 -0.91 -9.40
CA GLY A 65 -1.53 -1.39 -9.18
C GLY A 65 -1.63 -2.85 -8.78
N HIS A 66 -2.82 -3.27 -8.37
CA HIS A 66 -3.13 -4.63 -7.93
C HIS A 66 -4.60 -5.01 -8.19
N ASP A 67 -4.92 -6.28 -7.98
CA ASP A 67 -6.23 -6.88 -8.27
C ASP A 67 -7.35 -6.58 -7.24
N SER A 68 -7.12 -5.64 -6.31
CA SER A 68 -8.00 -5.41 -5.15
C SER A 68 -8.28 -3.93 -4.88
N GLU A 69 -8.21 -3.10 -5.93
CA GLU A 69 -8.38 -1.64 -5.84
C GLU A 69 -9.86 -1.19 -5.71
N LYS A 70 -10.81 -2.06 -6.05
CA LYS A 70 -12.24 -1.77 -5.97
C LYS A 70 -12.75 -1.87 -4.53
N ARG A 71 -13.74 -1.03 -4.20
CA ARG A 71 -14.53 -1.17 -2.98
C ARG A 71 -15.22 -2.54 -2.97
N THR A 72 -14.85 -3.39 -2.01
CA THR A 72 -15.26 -4.80 -1.97
C THR A 72 -16.00 -5.10 -0.68
N SER A 73 -17.14 -5.79 -0.77
CA SER A 73 -17.97 -6.13 0.40
C SER A 73 -17.37 -7.28 1.20
N VAL A 74 -17.50 -7.21 2.52
CA VAL A 74 -17.22 -8.29 3.46
C VAL A 74 -18.49 -8.55 4.27
N LYS A 75 -19.02 -9.77 4.19
CA LYS A 75 -20.24 -10.17 4.89
C LYS A 75 -20.24 -11.68 5.11
N GLY A 76 -20.72 -12.12 6.26
CA GLY A 76 -20.82 -13.53 6.64
C GLY A 76 -19.57 -14.09 7.34
N PHE A 77 -18.69 -13.22 7.85
CA PHE A 77 -17.41 -13.61 8.46
C PHE A 77 -17.40 -13.18 9.92
N GLU A 78 -17.75 -14.10 10.83
CA GLU A 78 -17.84 -13.82 12.27
C GLU A 78 -16.46 -13.77 12.94
N SER A 79 -15.69 -14.86 12.83
CA SER A 79 -14.44 -14.99 13.57
C SER A 79 -13.38 -13.96 13.12
N PRO A 80 -12.48 -13.51 14.02
CA PRO A 80 -11.41 -12.58 13.69
C PRO A 80 -10.59 -12.99 12.44
N GLY A 81 -10.52 -12.09 11.45
CA GLY A 81 -9.78 -12.32 10.20
C GLY A 81 -10.19 -13.55 9.39
N SER A 82 -11.43 -14.04 9.57
CA SER A 82 -11.96 -15.18 8.82
C SER A 82 -12.18 -14.84 7.34
N TYR A 83 -12.51 -13.58 7.00
CA TYR A 83 -12.36 -13.08 5.64
C TYR A 83 -10.88 -12.90 5.30
N LYS A 84 -10.47 -13.39 4.13
CA LYS A 84 -9.08 -13.37 3.67
C LYS A 84 -9.04 -12.91 2.21
N ARG A 85 -8.38 -11.78 1.95
CA ARG A 85 -8.06 -11.33 0.59
C ARG A 85 -6.56 -11.20 0.42
N ALA A 86 -5.93 -12.15 -0.29
CA ALA A 86 -4.58 -11.97 -0.82
C ALA A 86 -4.59 -10.86 -1.88
N VAL A 87 -3.56 -10.02 -1.92
CA VAL A 87 -3.44 -8.93 -2.89
C VAL A 87 -2.37 -9.28 -3.91
N SER A 88 -2.77 -9.37 -5.19
CA SER A 88 -1.88 -9.73 -6.28
C SER A 88 -1.45 -8.50 -7.05
N TYR A 89 -0.15 -8.20 -6.98
CA TYR A 89 0.51 -7.17 -7.77
C TYR A 89 1.21 -7.82 -8.97
N LEU A 90 1.40 -7.06 -10.05
CA LEU A 90 2.16 -7.50 -11.23
C LEU A 90 1.71 -8.88 -11.78
N GLY A 91 0.41 -9.18 -11.71
CA GLY A 91 -0.13 -10.47 -12.16
C GLY A 91 -0.09 -11.61 -11.13
N GLY A 92 0.53 -11.40 -9.96
CA GLY A 92 0.56 -12.38 -8.87
C GLY A 92 1.67 -13.44 -8.98
N ASP A 93 2.66 -13.21 -9.84
CA ASP A 93 3.80 -14.13 -10.00
C ASP A 93 4.65 -14.21 -8.73
N PHE A 94 5.35 -15.34 -8.53
CA PHE A 94 6.20 -15.58 -7.35
C PHE A 94 7.25 -14.47 -7.12
N ASP A 95 7.79 -13.89 -8.19
CA ASP A 95 8.78 -12.82 -8.12
C ASP A 95 8.18 -11.44 -7.80
N ALA A 96 6.86 -11.27 -7.84
CA ALA A 96 6.24 -9.95 -7.69
C ALA A 96 6.54 -9.32 -6.33
N VAL A 97 6.49 -10.10 -5.24
CA VAL A 97 6.80 -9.60 -3.89
C VAL A 97 8.26 -9.18 -3.77
N ALA A 98 9.18 -9.90 -4.42
CA ALA A 98 10.60 -9.59 -4.40
C ALA A 98 10.91 -8.34 -5.25
N LYS A 99 10.29 -8.19 -6.42
CA LYS A 99 10.37 -6.95 -7.23
C LYS A 99 9.87 -5.73 -6.48
N LEU A 100 8.73 -5.86 -5.78
CA LEU A 100 8.20 -4.78 -4.96
C LEU A 100 9.06 -4.48 -3.74
N SER A 101 9.67 -5.52 -3.16
CA SER A 101 10.66 -5.37 -2.09
C SER A 101 11.84 -4.52 -2.56
N GLY A 102 12.43 -4.85 -3.71
CA GLY A 102 13.48 -4.04 -4.33
C GLY A 102 13.05 -2.60 -4.59
N LEU A 103 11.81 -2.37 -5.06
CA LEU A 103 11.27 -1.01 -5.24
C LEU A 103 11.17 -0.23 -3.93
N VAL A 104 10.65 -0.86 -2.88
CA VAL A 104 10.51 -0.24 -1.55
C VAL A 104 11.88 0.09 -0.97
N ASP A 105 12.84 -0.82 -1.11
CA ASP A 105 14.19 -0.66 -0.56
C ASP A 105 15.00 0.40 -1.35
N ALA A 106 14.77 0.51 -2.65
CA ALA A 106 15.39 1.54 -3.51
C ALA A 106 14.72 2.93 -3.41
N SER A 107 13.60 3.05 -2.69
CA SER A 107 12.83 4.29 -2.59
C SER A 107 12.91 4.90 -1.19
N LYS A 108 13.05 6.23 -1.14
CA LYS A 108 13.05 6.99 0.13
C LYS A 108 11.73 6.90 0.87
N ASN A 109 10.63 6.98 0.13
CA ASN A 109 9.27 6.94 0.67
C ASN A 109 8.44 5.94 -0.10
N CYS A 110 7.58 5.22 0.61
CA CYS A 110 6.47 4.50 0.02
C CYS A 110 5.20 4.77 0.82
N GLU A 111 4.07 4.89 0.13
CA GLU A 111 2.77 5.06 0.74
C GLU A 111 1.72 4.20 0.03
N GLN A 112 0.73 3.75 0.81
CA GLN A 112 -0.41 3.02 0.27
C GLN A 112 -1.69 3.42 1.03
N PHE A 113 -2.74 3.78 0.29
CA PHE A 113 -4.01 4.13 0.91
C PHE A 113 -4.77 2.87 1.33
N ILE A 114 -5.38 2.90 2.52
CA ILE A 114 -6.24 1.82 3.00
C ILE A 114 -7.50 2.42 3.64
N LYS A 115 -8.62 1.73 3.46
CA LYS A 115 -9.92 2.11 4.01
C LYS A 115 -10.73 0.90 4.42
N TYR A 116 -11.38 1.00 5.56
CA TYR A 116 -12.46 0.13 5.98
C TYR A 116 -13.70 0.96 6.29
N GLU A 117 -14.84 0.53 5.77
CA GLU A 117 -16.18 1.02 6.10
C GLU A 117 -16.91 -0.10 6.81
N CYS A 118 -17.57 0.20 7.91
CA CYS A 118 -18.16 -0.79 8.79
C CYS A 118 -19.59 -0.39 9.16
N TYR A 119 -20.45 -1.39 9.29
CA TYR A 119 -21.75 -1.31 9.91
C TYR A 119 -21.85 -2.49 10.87
N ASP A 120 -21.89 -2.19 12.17
CA ASP A 120 -21.71 -3.19 13.23
C ASP A 120 -20.57 -4.17 12.94
N SER A 121 -19.37 -3.63 12.71
CA SER A 121 -18.19 -4.44 12.43
C SER A 121 -16.95 -3.76 12.98
N VAL A 122 -16.31 -4.42 13.94
CA VAL A 122 -15.14 -3.96 14.68
C VAL A 122 -13.87 -4.14 13.86
N LEU A 123 -12.89 -3.24 14.06
CA LEU A 123 -11.58 -3.31 13.42
C LEU A 123 -10.49 -3.77 14.39
N PHE A 124 -10.21 -3.00 15.44
CA PHE A 124 -8.95 -3.00 16.21
C PHE A 124 -9.10 -2.97 17.74
N ARG A 125 -10.24 -3.37 18.31
CA ARG A 125 -10.36 -3.61 19.77
C ARG A 125 -9.22 -4.52 20.31
N SER A 126 -9.15 -4.71 21.64
CA SER A 126 -8.11 -5.52 22.30
C SER A 126 -7.88 -6.91 21.68
N ASP A 127 -8.92 -7.48 21.06
CA ASP A 127 -8.80 -8.58 20.09
C ASP A 127 -9.24 -8.08 18.70
N PRO A 128 -8.31 -7.78 17.77
CA PRO A 128 -8.64 -7.21 16.47
C PRO A 128 -9.37 -8.19 15.55
N TYR A 129 -10.49 -7.74 14.97
CA TYR A 129 -11.25 -8.50 13.97
C TYR A 129 -10.78 -8.25 12.53
N GLY A 130 -10.19 -7.08 12.27
CA GLY A 130 -9.63 -6.74 10.97
C GLY A 130 -8.20 -6.20 11.06
N TRP A 131 -7.40 -6.49 10.04
CA TRP A 131 -6.02 -6.03 9.92
C TRP A 131 -5.53 -6.18 8.47
N TRP A 132 -4.39 -5.57 8.18
CA TRP A 132 -3.65 -5.84 6.95
C TRP A 132 -2.37 -6.62 7.28
N VAL A 133 -1.83 -7.32 6.28
CA VAL A 133 -0.60 -8.11 6.40
C VAL A 133 0.50 -7.46 5.57
N SER A 134 1.66 -7.25 6.20
CA SER A 134 2.81 -6.57 5.62
C SER A 134 3.56 -7.43 4.60
N ARG A 135 4.54 -6.82 3.91
CA ARG A 135 5.49 -7.53 3.05
C ARG A 135 6.33 -8.59 3.77
N LYS A 136 6.43 -8.49 5.10
CA LYS A 136 7.11 -9.46 5.97
C LYS A 136 6.18 -10.58 6.47
N LEU A 137 4.95 -10.62 5.96
CA LEU A 137 3.89 -11.56 6.37
C LEU A 137 3.43 -11.39 7.82
N GLU A 138 3.58 -10.19 8.37
CA GLU A 138 3.21 -9.87 9.74
C GLU A 138 1.80 -9.27 9.82
N LYS A 139 1.04 -9.65 10.86
CA LYS A 139 -0.24 -9.01 11.19
C LYS A 139 0.04 -7.61 11.73
N MET A 140 -0.44 -6.59 11.03
CA MET A 140 -0.23 -5.20 11.43
C MET A 140 -1.29 -4.74 12.45
N THR A 141 -0.86 -3.92 13.39
CA THR A 141 -1.70 -3.45 14.51
C THR A 141 -2.09 -1.97 14.41
N TYR A 142 -1.75 -1.29 13.31
CA TYR A 142 -2.13 0.10 13.06
C TYR A 142 -2.78 0.23 11.67
N TRP A 143 -3.57 1.30 11.49
CA TRP A 143 -4.34 1.53 10.26
C TRP A 143 -3.83 2.75 9.52
N GLY A 144 -4.45 3.06 8.37
CA GLY A 144 -4.16 4.26 7.60
C GLY A 144 -4.21 5.53 8.48
N GLY A 145 -3.18 6.36 8.37
CA GLY A 145 -3.01 7.59 9.14
C GLY A 145 -2.45 7.43 10.55
N ALA A 146 -2.24 6.20 11.01
CA ALA A 146 -1.50 5.86 12.23
C ALA A 146 -0.12 5.27 11.89
N THR A 147 0.75 5.10 12.88
CA THR A 147 2.10 4.52 12.74
C THR A 147 2.25 3.25 13.59
N PRO A 148 3.34 2.47 13.45
CA PRO A 148 3.60 1.33 14.35
C PRO A 148 3.62 1.68 15.85
N ALA A 149 3.95 2.93 16.21
CA ALA A 149 3.90 3.40 17.58
C ALA A 149 2.46 3.59 18.11
N ASP A 150 1.48 3.71 17.20
CA ASP A 150 0.06 3.93 17.48
C ASP A 150 -0.73 2.61 17.43
N SER A 151 -0.25 1.60 18.17
CA SER A 151 -0.88 0.29 18.18
C SER A 151 -2.37 0.37 18.53
N LEU A 152 -3.18 -0.38 17.78
CA LEU A 152 -4.65 -0.44 17.84
C LEU A 152 -5.35 0.89 17.56
N LYS A 153 -4.73 1.77 16.76
CA LYS A 153 -5.32 3.06 16.39
C LYS A 153 -5.40 3.26 14.88
N CYS A 154 -6.36 4.11 14.53
CA CYS A 154 -6.56 4.68 13.21
C CYS A 154 -6.26 6.19 13.23
N ALA A 155 -6.34 6.86 12.08
CA ALA A 155 -6.11 8.30 11.93
C ALA A 155 -6.84 9.18 12.97
N CYS A 156 -8.07 8.83 13.37
CA CYS A 156 -8.81 9.61 14.37
C CYS A 156 -8.32 9.36 15.82
N GLY A 157 -7.71 8.20 16.09
CA GLY A 157 -7.30 7.77 17.43
C GLY A 157 -5.92 8.30 17.83
N VAL A 158 -5.17 8.79 16.85
CA VAL A 158 -3.88 9.48 17.06
C VAL A 158 -4.05 10.97 17.33
N THR A 159 -5.23 11.56 17.10
CA THR A 159 -5.46 12.99 17.33
C THR A 159 -5.51 13.31 18.83
N SER A 160 -5.19 14.56 19.17
CA SER A 160 -5.32 15.08 20.54
C SER A 160 -6.15 16.37 20.52
N PRO A 161 -7.41 16.36 21.02
CA PRO A 161 -8.10 15.20 21.59
C PRO A 161 -8.41 14.12 20.55
N ASN A 162 -8.62 12.89 21.01
CA ASN A 162 -9.06 11.78 20.16
C ASN A 162 -10.41 12.13 19.51
N SER A 163 -10.49 11.99 18.18
CA SER A 163 -11.66 12.35 17.38
C SER A 163 -12.49 11.14 16.93
N CYS A 164 -12.09 9.92 17.27
CA CYS A 164 -12.86 8.72 16.95
C CYS A 164 -14.18 8.66 17.72
N ALA A 165 -15.17 8.04 17.09
CA ALA A 165 -16.44 7.72 17.72
C ALA A 165 -16.24 6.98 19.05
N GLY A 166 -16.86 7.49 20.13
CA GLY A 166 -16.81 6.87 21.45
C GLY A 166 -15.44 6.91 22.13
N ASN A 167 -14.51 7.76 21.67
CA ASN A 167 -13.13 7.84 22.19
C ASN A 167 -12.34 6.51 22.03
N ASN A 168 -12.71 5.70 21.03
CA ASN A 168 -12.02 4.45 20.69
C ASN A 168 -10.73 4.69 19.88
N GLY A 169 -9.96 3.63 19.61
CA GLY A 169 -8.79 3.70 18.73
C GLY A 169 -9.13 3.95 17.26
N CYS A 170 -10.29 3.46 16.82
CA CYS A 170 -10.85 3.63 15.49
C CYS A 170 -12.34 3.95 15.55
N ASN A 171 -12.91 4.57 14.50
CA ASN A 171 -14.36 4.81 14.44
C ASN A 171 -15.15 3.50 14.42
N CYS A 172 -14.67 2.48 13.71
CA CYS A 172 -15.34 1.19 13.59
C CYS A 172 -15.44 0.41 14.91
N ASP A 173 -14.60 0.74 15.90
CA ASP A 173 -14.57 0.00 17.16
C ASP A 173 -15.74 0.32 18.09
N ILE A 174 -16.60 1.30 17.78
CA ILE A 174 -17.76 1.63 18.62
C ILE A 174 -18.91 0.62 18.48
N ASN A 175 -19.06 -0.03 17.32
CA ASN A 175 -20.11 -1.04 17.05
C ASN A 175 -21.54 -0.57 17.40
N ASP A 176 -22.02 0.52 16.78
CA ASP A 176 -23.25 1.24 17.18
C ASP A 176 -24.36 1.33 16.11
N SER A 177 -24.44 0.34 15.23
CA SER A 177 -25.43 0.20 14.14
C SER A 177 -25.48 1.40 13.20
N LYS A 178 -24.33 2.04 12.99
CA LYS A 178 -24.15 3.13 12.03
C LYS A 178 -23.00 2.84 11.09
N TRP A 179 -23.13 3.35 9.88
CA TRP A 179 -22.01 3.38 8.95
C TRP A 179 -20.90 4.26 9.50
N ARG A 180 -19.72 3.66 9.65
CA ARG A 180 -18.48 4.34 10.02
C ARG A 180 -17.38 3.96 9.07
N LYS A 181 -16.26 4.67 9.17
CA LYS A 181 -15.08 4.39 8.36
C LYS A 181 -13.81 4.80 9.06
N ASP A 182 -12.75 4.09 8.74
CA ASP A 182 -11.39 4.45 9.07
C ASP A 182 -10.54 4.33 7.80
N GLU A 183 -9.86 5.40 7.45
CA GLU A 183 -9.10 5.50 6.21
C GLU A 183 -7.85 6.36 6.38
N GLY A 184 -6.85 6.12 5.54
CA GLY A 184 -5.65 6.94 5.51
C GLY A 184 -4.51 6.28 4.74
N LEU A 185 -3.37 6.96 4.72
CA LEU A 185 -2.15 6.43 4.12
C LEU A 185 -1.37 5.63 5.17
N LEU A 186 -0.98 4.41 4.79
CA LEU A 186 0.13 3.70 5.38
C LEU A 186 1.42 4.31 4.81
N LYS A 187 2.38 4.67 5.66
CA LYS A 187 3.63 5.37 5.25
C LYS A 187 4.91 4.75 5.81
N GLU A 188 4.80 3.78 6.70
CA GLU A 188 5.95 3.01 7.17
C GLU A 188 6.42 2.11 6.04
N LYS A 189 7.44 2.55 5.29
CA LYS A 189 7.88 1.86 4.06
C LYS A 189 8.31 0.43 4.35
N SER A 190 8.88 0.17 5.54
CA SER A 190 9.41 -1.14 5.89
C SER A 190 8.33 -2.23 6.02
N ASP A 191 7.06 -1.83 6.13
CA ASP A 191 5.92 -2.75 6.21
C ASP A 191 5.17 -2.89 4.87
N LEU A 192 5.32 -1.94 3.95
CA LEU A 192 4.63 -1.91 2.66
C LEU A 192 5.31 -2.77 1.60
N PRO A 193 4.58 -3.32 0.62
CA PRO A 193 3.13 -3.16 0.37
C PRO A 193 2.23 -4.03 1.26
N VAL A 194 0.93 -3.74 1.24
CA VAL A 194 -0.11 -4.62 1.79
C VAL A 194 -0.21 -5.89 0.94
N LEU A 195 0.07 -7.05 1.54
CA LEU A 195 -0.04 -8.37 0.88
C LEU A 195 -1.37 -9.06 1.14
N GLN A 196 -2.04 -8.74 2.24
CA GLN A 196 -3.33 -9.32 2.57
C GLN A 196 -4.21 -8.38 3.38
N LEU A 197 -5.52 -8.50 3.18
CA LEU A 197 -6.54 -7.88 4.01
C LEU A 197 -7.34 -8.96 4.74
N ARG A 198 -7.58 -8.74 6.02
CA ARG A 198 -8.24 -9.67 6.94
C ARG A 198 -9.35 -8.92 7.64
N PHE A 199 -10.53 -9.52 7.71
CA PHE A 199 -11.69 -8.94 8.37
C PHE A 199 -12.53 -10.05 9.03
N GLY A 200 -13.31 -9.67 10.03
CA GLY A 200 -14.24 -10.50 10.79
C GLY A 200 -15.36 -9.59 11.32
N ASP A 201 -16.15 -10.05 12.29
CA ASP A 201 -17.26 -9.28 12.87
C ASP A 201 -18.22 -8.77 11.78
N THR A 202 -18.58 -9.68 10.87
CA THR A 202 -19.57 -9.42 9.81
C THR A 202 -20.55 -10.59 9.67
N GLY A 203 -20.65 -11.45 10.70
CA GLY A 203 -21.44 -12.67 10.68
C GLY A 203 -22.84 -12.50 11.26
N GLY A 204 -23.02 -11.53 12.15
CA GLY A 204 -24.28 -11.20 12.79
C GLY A 204 -25.33 -10.58 11.86
N MET A 205 -26.55 -10.43 12.39
CA MET A 205 -27.67 -9.88 11.64
C MET A 205 -27.46 -8.38 11.39
N GLY A 206 -27.20 -8.02 10.13
CA GLY A 206 -27.04 -6.62 9.71
C GLY A 206 -25.59 -6.16 9.60
N GLU A 207 -24.67 -6.91 10.21
CA GLU A 207 -23.23 -6.66 10.17
C GLU A 207 -22.68 -6.81 8.74
N LYS A 208 -21.80 -5.89 8.38
CA LYS A 208 -21.16 -5.85 7.06
C LYS A 208 -20.06 -4.81 7.02
N GLY A 209 -19.05 -5.09 6.23
CA GLY A 209 -17.98 -4.16 5.93
C GLY A 209 -17.78 -3.95 4.44
N TYR A 210 -17.03 -2.91 4.10
CA TYR A 210 -16.39 -2.75 2.80
C TYR A 210 -14.96 -2.31 3.01
N TYR A 211 -14.05 -2.83 2.21
CA TYR A 211 -12.68 -2.33 2.19
C TYR A 211 -12.33 -1.75 0.83
N THR A 212 -11.36 -0.84 0.83
CA THR A 212 -10.69 -0.32 -0.37
C THR A 212 -9.20 -0.22 -0.08
N LEU A 213 -8.38 -0.69 -1.02
CA LEU A 213 -6.92 -0.60 -0.95
C LEU A 213 -6.45 0.16 -2.20
N GLY A 214 -5.65 1.21 -2.00
CA GLY A 214 -5.08 1.97 -3.09
C GLY A 214 -3.79 1.36 -3.63
N LYS A 215 -3.35 1.86 -4.78
CA LYS A 215 -2.07 1.50 -5.40
C LYS A 215 -0.89 1.78 -4.47
N LEU A 216 0.16 0.97 -4.57
CA LEU A 216 1.45 1.29 -3.95
C LEU A 216 2.07 2.47 -4.69
N ARG A 217 2.54 3.48 -3.96
CA ARG A 217 3.24 4.65 -4.50
C ARG A 217 4.60 4.78 -3.83
N CYS A 218 5.69 4.75 -4.58
CA CYS A 218 7.05 4.88 -4.05
C CYS A 218 7.83 5.97 -4.79
N TYR A 219 8.60 6.79 -4.06
CA TYR A 219 9.29 7.96 -4.60
C TYR A 219 10.45 8.44 -3.74
N GLY A 220 11.36 9.20 -4.36
CA GLY A 220 12.63 9.61 -3.77
C GLY A 220 13.68 8.49 -3.86
N GLU A 221 14.96 8.87 -3.90
CA GLU A 221 16.08 7.92 -3.87
C GLU A 221 16.58 7.76 -2.43
N GLU A 222 16.94 6.53 -2.06
CA GLU A 222 17.59 6.19 -0.79
C GLU A 222 19.04 6.70 -0.73
#